data_AF-A0A8T5KB62-F1
#
_entry.id   AF-A0A8T5KB62-F1
#
_cell.length_a   1.000
_cell.length_b   1.000
_cell.length_c   1.000
_cell.angle_alpha   90.00
_cell.angle_beta   90.00
_cell.angle_gamma   90.00
#
_symmetry.space_group_name_H-M   'P 1'
#
loop_
_entity.id
_entity.type
_entity.pdbx_description
1 polymer ?
#
loop_
_entity_poly.entity_id
_entity_poly.type
_entity_poly.pdbx_seq_one_letter_code
_entity_poly.pdbx_strand_id
1 'polypeptide(L)'
;MALSDDNDLLDYVPDLESFGIEDFADDHARAEADIYRQLRAGWFVKTGYSGEMDSTLLTPTQLTRLGVYRVLGWYVFPKLTKWSDEQDRFEKQMNHYRGEYANEFEAVLRDG
;
A
#
# COMPACT_ATOMS: atom_id res chain seq x y z
N MET A 1 1.05 7.78 12.26
CA MET A 1 -0.36 7.72 11.82
C MET A 1 -0.28 7.02 10.49
N ALA A 2 -1.02 5.94 10.29
CA ALA A 2 -0.91 5.19 9.04
C ALA A 2 -1.29 6.04 7.83
N LEU A 3 -0.75 5.70 6.67
CA LEU A 3 -1.01 6.42 5.40
C LEU A 3 -2.45 6.26 4.91
N SER A 4 -3.12 5.19 5.34
CA SER A 4 -4.49 4.83 5.00
C SER A 4 -5.15 4.14 6.18
N ASP A 5 -6.47 4.03 6.17
CA ASP A 5 -7.26 3.24 7.11
C ASP A 5 -8.27 2.33 6.41
N ASP A 6 -9.01 1.54 7.20
CA ASP A 6 -9.98 0.58 6.69
C ASP A 6 -11.10 1.23 5.86
N ASN A 7 -11.50 2.48 6.16
CA ASN A 7 -12.50 3.19 5.33
C ASN A 7 -11.94 3.46 3.93
N ASP A 8 -10.66 3.84 3.85
CA ASP A 8 -10.00 4.01 2.54
C ASP A 8 -9.99 2.69 1.76
N LEU A 9 -9.92 1.53 2.42
CA LEU A 9 -10.01 0.24 1.72
C LEU A 9 -11.42 -0.01 1.17
N LEU A 10 -12.46 0.38 1.90
CA LEU A 10 -13.86 0.18 1.50
C LEU A 10 -14.26 1.00 0.28
N ASP A 11 -13.62 2.13 0.03
CA ASP A 11 -13.80 2.89 -1.20
C ASP A 11 -13.38 2.09 -2.45
N TYR A 12 -12.48 1.12 -2.30
CA TYR A 12 -11.97 0.27 -3.38
C TYR A 12 -12.59 -1.13 -3.38
N VAL A 13 -12.84 -1.68 -2.20
CA VAL A 13 -13.41 -3.03 -2.00
C VAL A 13 -14.56 -2.93 -0.99
N PRO A 14 -15.76 -2.53 -1.43
CA PRO A 14 -16.87 -2.23 -0.50
C PRO A 14 -17.38 -3.43 0.30
N ASP A 15 -17.13 -4.65 -0.18
CA ASP A 15 -17.55 -5.89 0.48
C ASP A 15 -16.49 -6.48 1.42
N LEU A 16 -15.39 -5.75 1.69
CA LEU A 16 -14.24 -6.27 2.44
C LEU A 16 -14.60 -6.78 3.84
N GLU A 17 -15.44 -6.06 4.58
CA GLU A 17 -15.89 -6.44 5.94
C GLU A 17 -16.70 -7.75 5.95
N SER A 18 -17.29 -8.13 4.81
CA SER A 18 -18.10 -9.35 4.72
C SER A 18 -17.25 -10.63 4.72
N PHE A 19 -15.92 -10.52 4.65
CA PHE A 19 -15.01 -11.68 4.62
C PHE A 19 -14.54 -12.15 6.00
N GLY A 20 -15.03 -11.54 7.09
CA GLY A 20 -14.82 -12.04 8.44
C GLY A 20 -13.45 -11.72 9.05
N ILE A 21 -12.77 -10.68 8.57
CA ILE A 21 -11.59 -10.09 9.20
C ILE A 21 -12.04 -8.84 9.96
N GLU A 22 -11.58 -8.68 11.21
CA GLU A 22 -12.05 -7.64 12.13
C GLU A 22 -11.51 -6.25 11.78
N ASP A 23 -10.21 -6.13 11.55
CA ASP A 23 -9.56 -4.90 11.06
C ASP A 23 -8.22 -5.21 10.36
N PHE A 24 -7.65 -4.19 9.71
CA PHE A 24 -6.34 -4.25 9.07
C PHE A 24 -5.33 -3.25 9.66
N ALA A 25 -5.53 -2.78 10.89
CA ALA A 25 -4.75 -1.67 11.47
C ALA A 25 -3.23 -1.94 11.48
N ASP A 26 -2.82 -3.16 11.83
CA ASP A 26 -1.42 -3.60 11.80
C ASP A 26 -0.86 -3.67 10.36
N ASP A 27 -1.71 -4.00 9.38
CA ASP A 27 -1.30 -4.05 7.98
C ASP A 27 -1.07 -2.66 7.41
N HIS A 28 -1.90 -1.68 7.79
CA HIS A 28 -1.70 -0.27 7.45
C HIS A 28 -0.36 0.27 7.99
N ALA A 29 -0.02 -0.05 9.23
CA ALA A 29 1.28 0.33 9.82
C ALA A 29 2.47 -0.34 9.11
N ARG A 30 2.34 -1.62 8.74
CA ARG A 30 3.37 -2.33 7.96
C ARG A 30 3.53 -1.74 6.56
N ALA A 31 2.43 -1.43 5.89
CA ALA A 31 2.43 -0.82 4.57
C ALA A 31 3.12 0.56 4.56
N GLU A 32 2.87 1.39 5.57
CA GLU A 32 3.56 2.67 5.76
C GLU A 32 5.08 2.48 5.86
N ALA A 33 5.54 1.56 6.72
CA ALA A 33 6.96 1.28 6.89
C ALA A 33 7.63 0.81 5.59
N ASP A 34 6.94 -0.03 4.81
CA ASP A 34 7.41 -0.52 3.52
C ASP A 34 7.52 0.60 2.47
N ILE A 35 6.51 1.47 2.37
CA ILE A 35 6.51 2.61 1.43
C ILE A 35 7.65 3.56 1.77
N TYR A 36 7.82 3.93 3.05
CA TYR A 36 8.91 4.79 3.47
C TYR A 36 10.29 4.17 3.26
N ARG A 37 10.42 2.85 3.43
CA ARG A 37 11.66 2.14 3.09
C ARG A 37 11.95 2.25 1.60
N GLN A 38 10.94 2.09 0.74
CA GLN A 38 11.09 2.20 -0.71
C GLN A 38 11.46 3.63 -1.14
N LEU A 39 10.81 4.65 -0.56
CA LEU A 39 11.15 6.06 -0.79
C LEU A 39 12.58 6.38 -0.35
N ARG A 40 13.00 5.88 0.82
CA ARG A 40 14.37 6.07 1.32
C ARG A 40 15.40 5.45 0.39
N ALA A 41 15.18 4.21 -0.05
CA ALA A 41 16.13 3.49 -0.88
C ALA A 41 16.15 3.96 -2.34
N GLY A 42 15.00 4.40 -2.88
CA GLY A 42 14.85 4.70 -4.31
C GLY A 42 14.90 6.19 -4.66
N TRP A 43 14.34 7.05 -3.81
CA TRP A 43 14.19 8.48 -4.07
C TRP A 43 15.16 9.31 -3.22
N PHE A 44 15.18 9.12 -1.90
CA PHE A 44 15.95 9.98 -1.00
C PHE A 44 17.45 9.99 -1.34
N VAL A 45 18.03 8.82 -1.67
CA VAL A 45 19.43 8.71 -2.10
C VAL A 45 19.78 9.55 -3.33
N LYS A 46 18.80 9.88 -4.18
CA LYS A 46 18.99 10.68 -5.41
C LYS A 46 18.90 12.18 -5.15
N THR A 47 18.35 12.61 -4.02
CA THR A 47 18.19 14.03 -3.67
C THR A 47 19.53 14.72 -3.36
N GLY A 48 20.55 13.94 -2.98
CA GLY A 48 21.85 14.47 -2.56
C GLY A 48 21.88 15.03 -1.13
N TYR A 49 20.78 14.93 -0.37
CA TYR A 49 20.77 15.28 1.04
C TYR A 49 21.60 14.30 1.86
N SER A 50 22.29 14.82 2.89
CA SER A 50 23.03 14.01 3.85
C SER A 50 22.12 13.58 5.01
N GLY A 51 22.36 12.39 5.55
CA GLY A 51 21.63 11.85 6.70
C GLY A 51 20.56 10.82 6.32
N GLU A 52 19.57 10.66 7.21
CA GLU A 52 18.42 9.78 7.01
C GLU A 52 17.22 10.57 6.50
N MET A 53 16.33 9.89 5.76
CA MET A 53 15.08 10.51 5.29
C MET A 53 14.19 10.85 6.49
N ASP A 54 13.85 12.13 6.64
CA ASP A 54 12.86 12.59 7.61
C ASP A 54 11.45 12.43 7.05
N SER A 55 10.71 11.45 7.57
CA SER A 55 9.34 11.17 7.14
C SER A 55 8.34 12.27 7.51
N THR A 56 8.69 13.20 8.42
CA THR A 56 7.81 14.31 8.80
C THR A 56 7.73 15.40 7.72
N LEU A 57 8.68 15.40 6.77
CA LEU A 57 8.70 16.30 5.62
C LEU A 57 7.87 15.79 4.45
N LEU A 58 7.40 14.54 4.50
CA LEU A 58 6.52 13.97 3.48
C LEU A 58 5.09 14.43 3.71
N THR A 59 4.33 14.59 2.63
CA THR A 59 2.90 14.88 2.69
C THR A 59 2.11 13.56 2.70
N PRO A 60 1.54 13.11 3.84
CA PRO A 60 0.94 11.78 3.92
C PRO A 60 -0.24 11.59 2.98
N THR A 61 -0.98 12.67 2.68
CA THR A 61 -2.14 12.63 1.78
C THR A 61 -1.77 12.29 0.33
N GLN A 62 -0.55 12.58 -0.11
CA GLN A 62 -0.06 12.16 -1.43
C GLN A 62 0.20 10.64 -1.49
N LEU A 63 0.38 9.99 -0.33
CA LEU A 63 0.73 8.58 -0.23
C LEU A 63 -0.46 7.69 0.18
N THR A 64 -1.64 8.27 0.46
CA THR A 64 -2.80 7.49 0.92
C THR A 64 -3.21 6.41 -0.06
N ARG A 65 -3.27 6.73 -1.35
CA ARG A 65 -3.58 5.75 -2.40
C ARG A 65 -2.54 4.64 -2.50
N LEU A 66 -1.25 4.97 -2.34
CA LEU A 66 -0.18 3.96 -2.25
C LEU A 66 -0.36 3.06 -1.03
N GLY A 67 -0.74 3.63 0.12
CA GLY A 67 -1.08 2.91 1.33
C GLY A 67 -2.17 1.87 1.07
N VAL A 68 -3.30 2.29 0.49
CA VAL A 68 -4.41 1.40 0.14
C VAL A 68 -3.96 0.27 -0.77
N TYR A 69 -3.28 0.58 -1.88
CA TYR A 69 -2.82 -0.44 -2.83
C TYR A 69 -1.82 -1.42 -2.21
N ARG A 70 -0.94 -0.92 -1.33
CA ARG A 70 0.01 -1.75 -0.61
C ARG A 70 -0.70 -2.70 0.36
N VAL A 71 -1.67 -2.20 1.11
CA VAL A 71 -2.46 -2.99 2.06
C VAL A 71 -3.25 -4.08 1.33
N LEU A 72 -3.99 -3.69 0.29
CA LEU A 72 -4.77 -4.62 -0.53
C LEU A 72 -3.90 -5.70 -1.18
N GLY A 73 -2.85 -5.29 -1.90
CA GLY A 73 -2.03 -6.19 -2.73
C GLY A 73 -1.05 -7.09 -1.96
N TRP A 74 -0.65 -6.74 -0.73
CA TRP A 74 0.36 -7.51 0.02
C TRP A 74 -0.13 -8.09 1.34
N TYR A 75 -1.22 -7.58 1.92
CA TYR A 75 -1.68 -8.02 3.23
C TYR A 75 -3.11 -8.53 3.22
N VAL A 76 -4.05 -7.84 2.58
CA VAL A 76 -5.48 -8.22 2.59
C VAL A 76 -5.75 -9.41 1.69
N PHE A 77 -5.55 -9.27 0.38
CA PHE A 77 -5.90 -10.36 -0.56
C PHE A 77 -5.11 -11.65 -0.34
N PRO A 78 -3.82 -11.63 0.04
CA PRO A 78 -3.10 -12.83 0.45
C PRO A 78 -3.73 -13.60 1.62
N LYS A 79 -4.45 -12.93 2.53
CA LYS A 79 -5.18 -13.57 3.64
C LYS A 79 -6.52 -14.17 3.20
N LEU A 80 -7.12 -13.63 2.13
CA LEU A 80 -8.44 -14.03 1.62
C LEU A 80 -8.36 -15.10 0.53
N THR A 81 -7.23 -15.21 -0.17
CA THR A 81 -7.03 -16.23 -1.19
C THR A 81 -6.98 -17.64 -0.58
N LYS A 82 -7.50 -18.60 -1.33
CA LYS A 82 -7.50 -20.02 -0.98
C LYS A 82 -6.24 -20.74 -1.45
N TRP A 83 -5.38 -20.09 -2.24
CA TRP A 83 -4.16 -20.66 -2.81
C TRP A 83 -4.39 -22.01 -3.49
N SER A 84 -5.44 -22.11 -4.31
CA SER A 84 -5.75 -23.32 -5.08
C SER A 84 -5.00 -23.37 -6.41
N ASP A 85 -4.98 -24.53 -7.06
CA ASP A 85 -4.37 -24.69 -8.40
C ASP A 85 -5.04 -23.78 -9.45
N GLU A 86 -6.33 -23.47 -9.27
CA GLU A 86 -7.03 -22.46 -10.07
C GLU A 86 -6.91 -21.08 -9.41
N GLN A 87 -6.55 -20.08 -10.23
CA GLN A 87 -6.42 -18.69 -9.78
C GLN A 87 -7.78 -18.14 -9.31
N ASP A 88 -7.88 -17.85 -8.02
CA ASP A 88 -9.08 -17.27 -7.44
C ASP A 88 -9.22 -15.76 -7.73
N ARG A 89 -10.37 -15.19 -7.38
CA ARG A 89 -10.64 -13.75 -7.62
C ARG A 89 -9.69 -12.84 -6.83
N PHE A 90 -9.27 -13.26 -5.63
CA PHE A 90 -8.44 -12.46 -4.74
C PHE A 90 -7.01 -12.44 -5.25
N GLU A 91 -6.52 -13.51 -5.87
CA GLU A 91 -5.24 -13.52 -6.59
C GLU A 91 -5.24 -12.58 -7.79
N LYS A 92 -6.35 -12.50 -8.54
CA LYS A 92 -6.50 -11.53 -9.64
C LYS A 92 -6.47 -10.10 -9.12
N GLN A 93 -7.25 -9.81 -8.07
CA GLN A 93 -7.27 -8.49 -7.43
C GLN A 93 -5.90 -8.14 -6.86
N MET A 94 -5.24 -9.08 -6.16
CA MET A 94 -3.89 -8.94 -5.64
C MET A 94 -2.92 -8.49 -6.74
N ASN A 95 -2.91 -9.18 -7.88
CA ASN A 95 -2.03 -8.82 -8.99
C ASN A 95 -2.38 -7.45 -9.61
N HIS A 96 -3.67 -7.12 -9.71
CA HIS A 96 -4.12 -5.82 -10.17
C HIS A 96 -3.58 -4.68 -9.27
N TYR A 97 -3.83 -4.74 -7.96
CA TYR A 97 -3.39 -3.69 -7.04
C TYR A 97 -1.86 -3.60 -6.89
N ARG A 98 -1.13 -4.71 -7.08
CA ARG A 98 0.34 -4.66 -7.18
C ARG A 98 0.81 -3.89 -8.41
N GLY A 99 0.12 -4.03 -9.54
CA GLY A 99 0.38 -3.26 -10.76
C GLY A 99 0.04 -1.77 -10.58
N GLU A 100 -1.13 -1.48 -10.03
CA GLU A 100 -1.56 -0.10 -9.74
C GLU A 100 -0.64 0.59 -8.73
N TYR A 101 -0.15 -0.13 -7.71
CA TYR A 101 0.86 0.39 -6.79
C TYR A 101 2.13 0.83 -7.52
N ALA A 102 2.62 0.04 -8.48
CA ALA A 102 3.82 0.41 -9.23
C ALA A 102 3.60 1.67 -10.08
N ASN A 103 2.44 1.79 -10.72
CA ASN A 103 2.07 2.96 -11.52
C ASN A 103 1.94 4.22 -10.65
N GLU A 104 1.21 4.12 -9.53
CA GLU A 104 1.02 5.23 -8.59
C GLU A 104 2.34 5.65 -7.95
N PHE A 105 3.23 4.70 -7.64
CA PHE A 105 4.50 5.02 -7.00
C PHE A 105 5.38 5.86 -7.92
N GLU A 106 5.45 5.50 -9.20
CA GLU A 106 6.14 6.30 -10.21
C GLU A 106 5.46 7.65 -10.45
N ALA A 107 4.13 7.73 -10.34
CA ALA A 107 3.40 9.00 -10.46
C ALA A 107 3.74 9.96 -9.31
N VAL A 108 3.72 9.46 -8.06
CA VAL A 108 4.11 10.23 -6.87
C VAL A 108 5.55 10.74 -6.99
N LEU A 109 6.49 9.90 -7.42
CA LEU A 109 7.88 10.33 -7.60
C LEU A 109 8.07 11.42 -8.65
N ARG A 110 7.14 11.54 -9.61
CA ARG A 110 7.18 12.57 -10.67
C ARG A 110 6.46 13.86 -10.28
N ASP A 111 5.45 13.77 -9.43
CA ASP A 111 4.70 14.92 -8.92
C ASP A 111 5.58 15.83 -8.04
N GLY A 112 6.51 15.21 -7.29
CA GLY A 112 7.49 15.90 -6.44
C GLY A 112 7.05 15.97 -4.99
#